data_AF-I4DN06-F1
#
_entry.id   AF-I4DN06-F1
#
_cell.length_a   1.000
_cell.length_b   1.000
_cell.length_c   1.000
_cell.angle_alpha   90.00
_cell.angle_beta   90.00
_cell.angle_gamma   90.00
#
_symmetry.space_group_name_H-M   'P 1'
#
loop_
_entity.id
_entity.type
_entity.pdbx_description
1 polymer ?
#
loop_
_entity_poly.entity_id
_entity_poly.type
_entity_poly.pdbx_seq_one_letter_code
_entity_poly.pdbx_strand_id
1 'polypeptide(L)'
;MNTEKLKKLQSQVRIGGKGTPRRKKKVVHATAATDDKKLQSSLKKLSVNTIPGIEEVNMIKDDGTVIHFNNPKAQASLAANTFAITGHGENKQIAEMLPGILSQLGPEGLSQLKRLASSVTAPKPLDEDDEVPNLVGNFDEASKQEAKEVITEEKEEIIEPEKEKVPETPETETKAAEKKSD
;
A
#
# COMPACT_ATOMS: atom_id res chain seq x y z
N MET A 1 4.38 -35.91 59.52
CA MET A 1 3.08 -35.67 58.82
C MET A 1 2.15 -36.83 59.12
N ASN A 2 0.92 -36.57 59.59
CA ASN A 2 -0.05 -37.63 59.91
C ASN A 2 -0.70 -38.19 58.64
N THR A 3 -0.34 -39.43 58.30
CA THR A 3 -0.71 -40.12 57.06
C THR A 3 -2.22 -40.34 56.92
N GLU A 4 -2.92 -40.60 58.03
CA GLU A 4 -4.36 -40.88 58.04
C GLU A 4 -5.20 -39.65 57.69
N LYS A 5 -4.82 -38.47 58.20
CA LYS A 5 -5.51 -37.20 57.89
C LYS A 5 -5.29 -36.80 56.44
N LEU A 6 -4.09 -37.03 55.91
CA LEU A 6 -3.77 -36.83 54.48
C LEU A 6 -4.59 -37.75 53.57
N LYS A 7 -4.74 -39.03 53.94
CA LYS A 7 -5.53 -40.01 53.18
C LYS A 7 -7.03 -39.66 53.16
N LYS A 8 -7.56 -39.16 54.27
CA LYS A 8 -8.96 -38.67 54.35
C LYS A 8 -9.17 -37.42 53.49
N LEU A 9 -8.22 -36.50 53.49
CA LEU A 9 -8.23 -35.31 52.62
C LEU A 9 -8.15 -35.68 51.13
N GLN A 10 -7.33 -36.66 50.74
CA GLN A 10 -7.27 -37.17 49.36
C GLN A 10 -8.61 -37.74 48.89
N SER A 11 -9.35 -38.44 49.75
CA SER A 11 -10.68 -39.00 49.41
C SER A 11 -11.78 -37.95 49.24
N GLN A 12 -11.59 -36.77 49.81
CA GLN A 12 -12.54 -35.65 49.74
C GLN A 12 -12.21 -34.70 48.58
N VAL A 13 -11.07 -34.86 47.91
CA VAL A 13 -10.78 -34.10 46.68
C VAL A 13 -11.77 -34.57 45.63
N ARG A 14 -12.60 -33.62 45.23
CA ARG A 14 -13.72 -33.70 44.29
C ARG A 14 -13.25 -34.01 42.86
N ILE A 15 -12.54 -35.12 42.68
CA ILE A 15 -12.08 -35.64 41.38
C ILE A 15 -13.26 -36.47 40.86
N GLY A 16 -14.06 -35.88 39.98
CA GLY A 16 -15.32 -36.45 39.51
C GLY A 16 -15.18 -37.91 39.05
N GLY A 17 -15.88 -38.81 39.74
CA GLY A 17 -16.05 -40.20 39.35
C GLY A 17 -17.27 -40.40 38.43
N LYS A 18 -17.46 -41.64 37.98
CA LYS A 18 -18.61 -42.04 37.17
C LYS A 18 -19.89 -41.85 38.00
N GLY A 19 -20.76 -40.92 37.57
CA GLY A 19 -22.00 -40.57 38.28
C GLY A 19 -21.90 -39.34 39.20
N THR A 20 -20.71 -38.74 39.39
CA THR A 20 -20.61 -37.46 40.12
C THR A 20 -21.16 -36.32 39.26
N PRO A 21 -22.02 -35.42 39.78
CA PRO A 21 -22.58 -34.33 39.00
C PRO A 21 -21.48 -33.46 38.38
N ARG A 22 -21.34 -33.53 37.05
CA ARG A 22 -20.46 -32.63 36.30
C ARG A 22 -21.10 -31.25 36.30
N ARG A 23 -20.34 -30.22 36.71
CA ARG A 23 -20.78 -28.84 36.54
C ARG A 23 -20.97 -28.57 35.05
N LYS A 24 -22.19 -28.23 34.64
CA LYS A 24 -22.45 -27.80 33.26
C LYS A 24 -21.56 -26.58 32.98
N LYS A 25 -20.75 -26.67 31.92
CA LYS A 25 -19.98 -25.52 31.41
C LYS A 25 -21.01 -24.52 30.89
N LYS A 26 -21.26 -23.44 31.63
CA LYS A 26 -21.99 -22.29 31.12
C LYS A 26 -21.08 -21.57 30.14
N VAL A 27 -21.29 -21.80 28.85
CA VAL A 27 -20.67 -20.96 27.82
C VAL A 27 -21.47 -19.66 27.81
N VAL A 28 -20.88 -18.59 28.34
CA VAL A 28 -21.49 -17.27 28.28
C VAL A 28 -21.17 -16.70 26.91
N HIS A 29 -22.19 -16.51 26.07
CA HIS A 29 -22.05 -15.76 24.84
C HIS A 29 -22.18 -14.28 25.18
N ALA A 30 -21.07 -13.56 25.15
CA ALA A 30 -21.09 -12.11 25.23
C ALA A 30 -21.84 -11.57 24.01
N THR A 31 -22.85 -10.74 24.24
CA THR A 31 -23.66 -10.14 23.18
C THR A 31 -23.16 -8.72 22.93
N ALA A 32 -22.54 -8.48 21.78
CA ALA A 32 -21.95 -7.17 21.45
C ALA A 32 -22.95 -5.99 21.53
N ALA A 33 -24.24 -6.26 21.27
CA ALA A 33 -25.30 -5.24 21.29
C ALA A 33 -25.55 -4.62 22.68
N THR A 34 -25.31 -5.35 23.78
CA THR A 34 -25.48 -4.77 25.12
C THR A 34 -24.32 -3.88 25.52
N ASP A 35 -23.12 -4.17 25.01
CA ASP A 35 -21.92 -3.42 25.36
C ASP A 35 -21.88 -2.08 24.61
N ASP A 36 -22.36 -2.02 23.37
CA ASP A 36 -22.50 -0.76 22.63
C ASP A 36 -23.44 0.23 23.35
N LYS A 37 -24.56 -0.22 23.90
CA LYS A 37 -25.46 0.64 24.70
C LYS A 37 -24.75 1.20 25.94
N LYS A 38 -23.93 0.39 26.62
CA LYS A 38 -23.15 0.83 27.78
C LYS A 38 -22.06 1.82 27.38
N LEU A 39 -21.38 1.58 26.27
CA LEU A 39 -20.38 2.49 25.71
C LEU A 39 -21.00 3.85 25.37
N GLN A 40 -22.11 3.86 24.62
CA GLN A 40 -22.86 5.09 24.31
C GLN A 40 -23.32 5.82 25.59
N SER A 41 -23.78 5.10 26.61
CA SER A 41 -24.15 5.72 27.89
C SER A 41 -22.97 6.35 28.63
N SER A 42 -21.77 5.77 28.49
CA SER A 42 -20.54 6.28 29.11
C SER A 42 -20.01 7.49 28.38
N LEU A 43 -20.01 7.45 27.04
CA LEU A 43 -19.69 8.58 26.18
C LEU A 43 -20.62 9.77 26.46
N LYS A 44 -21.92 9.54 26.57
CA LYS A 44 -22.88 10.60 26.89
C LYS A 44 -22.61 11.29 28.24
N LYS A 45 -22.03 10.59 29.23
CA LYS A 45 -21.64 11.18 30.53
C LYS A 45 -20.43 12.11 30.42
N LEU A 46 -19.55 11.88 29.44
CA LEU A 46 -18.41 12.75 29.12
C LEU A 46 -18.81 13.95 28.24
N SER A 47 -20.12 14.13 28.00
CA SER A 47 -20.67 15.22 27.21
C SER A 47 -20.08 15.29 25.79
N VAL A 48 -19.76 14.13 25.18
CA VAL A 48 -19.37 14.09 23.76
C VAL A 48 -20.58 14.33 22.86
N ASN A 49 -20.41 15.24 21.91
CA ASN A 49 -21.40 15.60 20.89
C ASN A 49 -21.00 15.00 19.54
N THR A 50 -21.98 14.59 18.72
CA THR A 50 -21.68 14.04 17.39
C THR A 50 -21.34 15.17 16.42
N ILE A 51 -20.23 15.06 15.70
CA ILE A 51 -19.84 16.02 14.65
C ILE A 51 -20.36 15.48 13.30
N PRO A 52 -21.26 16.20 12.60
CA PRO A 52 -21.75 15.79 11.30
C PRO A 52 -20.72 16.11 10.19
N GLY A 53 -20.78 15.38 9.08
CA GLY A 53 -20.03 15.71 7.87
C GLY A 53 -18.53 15.41 7.94
N ILE A 54 -18.09 14.49 8.80
CA ILE A 54 -16.70 14.04 8.80
C ILE A 54 -16.46 13.13 7.59
N GLU A 55 -15.57 13.58 6.71
CA GLU A 55 -15.18 12.82 5.52
C GLU A 55 -14.15 11.76 5.87
N GLU A 56 -13.14 12.10 6.66
CA GLU A 56 -12.08 11.17 7.04
C GLU A 56 -11.46 11.51 8.40
N VAL A 57 -10.92 10.49 9.06
CA VAL A 57 -10.04 10.66 10.22
C VAL A 57 -8.79 9.82 10.02
N ASN A 58 -7.64 10.44 10.21
CA ASN A 58 -6.33 9.81 10.07
C ASN A 58 -5.62 9.79 11.42
N MET A 59 -5.30 8.60 11.92
CA MET A 59 -4.42 8.43 13.08
C MET A 59 -3.03 8.04 12.57
N ILE A 60 -2.11 9.00 12.58
CA ILE A 60 -0.72 8.80 12.18
C ILE A 60 0.02 8.16 13.35
N LYS A 61 0.66 7.02 13.11
CA LYS A 61 1.53 6.37 14.08
C LYS A 61 3.00 6.60 13.73
N ASP A 62 3.88 6.38 14.70
CA ASP A 62 5.32 6.56 14.61
C ASP A 62 6.03 5.53 13.73
N ASP A 63 5.40 4.38 13.51
CA ASP A 63 5.84 3.30 12.63
C ASP A 63 5.63 3.60 11.12
N GLY A 64 5.17 4.81 10.77
CA GLY A 64 4.97 5.23 9.39
C GLY A 64 3.68 4.68 8.75
N THR A 65 2.81 4.10 9.56
CA THR A 65 1.49 3.60 9.15
C THR A 65 0.38 4.51 9.69
N VAL A 66 -0.68 4.68 8.91
CA VAL A 66 -1.86 5.47 9.26
C VAL A 66 -3.04 4.53 9.47
N ILE A 67 -3.79 4.72 10.56
CA ILE A 67 -5.13 4.14 10.66
C ILE A 67 -6.09 5.14 10.04
N HIS A 68 -6.57 4.82 8.85
CA HIS A 68 -7.47 5.64 8.06
C HIS A 68 -8.92 5.20 8.29
N PHE A 69 -9.78 6.16 8.58
CA PHE A 69 -11.22 5.96 8.66
C PHE A 69 -11.89 6.78 7.57
N ASN A 70 -12.62 6.11 6.68
CA ASN A 70 -13.45 6.77 5.66
C ASN A 70 -14.88 6.94 6.17
N ASN A 71 -15.41 8.17 6.06
CA ASN A 71 -16.71 8.61 6.55
C ASN A 71 -17.09 8.08 7.96
N PRO A 72 -16.24 8.25 8.99
CA PRO A 72 -16.55 7.74 10.32
C PRO A 72 -17.64 8.55 11.03
N LYS A 73 -18.32 7.90 11.97
CA LYS A 73 -19.12 8.60 12.98
C LYS A 73 -18.19 9.06 14.10
N ALA A 74 -17.88 10.36 14.09
CA ALA A 74 -17.09 11.00 15.13
C ALA A 74 -17.98 11.69 16.17
N GLN A 75 -17.63 11.50 17.43
CA GLN A 75 -18.16 12.25 18.56
C GLN A 75 -16.99 12.94 19.26
N ALA A 76 -17.17 14.19 19.69
CA ALA A 76 -16.13 14.95 20.34
C ALA A 76 -16.69 15.80 21.47
N SER A 77 -15.86 15.98 22.49
CA SER A 77 -16.06 16.95 23.55
C SER A 77 -14.81 17.82 23.57
N LEU A 78 -14.94 19.06 23.09
CA LEU A 78 -13.84 20.03 23.11
C LEU A 78 -13.47 20.40 24.55
N ALA A 79 -14.46 20.45 25.44
CA ALA A 79 -14.23 20.75 26.86
C ALA A 79 -13.39 19.67 27.56
N ALA A 80 -13.55 18.40 27.17
CA ALA A 80 -12.84 17.27 27.75
C ALA A 80 -11.67 16.77 26.88
N ASN A 81 -11.35 17.45 25.77
CA ASN A 81 -10.36 17.02 24.77
C ASN A 81 -10.49 15.53 24.39
N THR A 82 -11.73 15.03 24.32
CA THR A 82 -12.01 13.60 24.11
C THR A 82 -12.71 13.42 22.76
N PHE A 83 -12.15 12.57 21.92
CA PHE A 83 -12.70 12.18 20.63
C PHE A 83 -13.03 10.68 20.66
N ALA A 84 -14.25 10.33 20.26
CA ALA A 84 -14.70 8.96 20.08
C ALA A 84 -15.03 8.75 18.60
N ILE A 85 -14.25 7.92 17.95
CA ILE A 85 -14.38 7.64 16.51
C ILE A 85 -14.91 6.22 16.37
N THR A 86 -16.00 6.08 15.62
CA THR A 86 -16.62 4.79 15.35
C THR A 86 -16.76 4.62 13.84
N GLY A 87 -16.20 3.54 13.31
CA GLY A 87 -16.16 3.28 11.89
C GLY A 87 -15.20 2.15 11.54
N HIS A 88 -15.15 1.81 10.25
CA HIS A 88 -14.17 0.88 9.74
C HIS A 88 -12.81 1.58 9.63
N GLY A 89 -11.79 1.02 10.28
CA GLY A 89 -10.42 1.53 10.23
C GLY A 89 -9.56 0.63 9.35
N GLU A 90 -8.88 1.22 8.37
CA GLU A 90 -7.93 0.57 7.49
C GLU A 90 -6.51 1.00 7.83
N ASN A 91 -5.61 0.04 8.05
CA ASN A 91 -4.19 0.33 8.22
C ASN A 91 -3.56 0.49 6.84
N LYS A 92 -3.11 1.71 6.52
CA LYS A 92 -2.44 2.07 5.26
C LYS A 92 -1.02 2.57 5.52
N GLN A 93 -0.13 2.44 4.55
CA GLN A 93 1.19 3.08 4.63
C GLN A 93 1.05 4.57 4.33
N ILE A 94 1.80 5.46 5.00
CA ILE A 94 1.78 6.91 4.68
C ILE A 94 2.04 7.17 3.19
N ALA A 95 2.92 6.37 2.57
CA ALA A 95 3.28 6.49 1.16
C ALA A 95 2.09 6.26 0.19
N GLU A 96 1.12 5.42 0.56
CA GLU A 96 -0.05 5.10 -0.27
C GLU A 96 -1.11 6.22 -0.25
N MET A 97 -1.04 7.12 0.75
CA MET A 97 -1.96 8.25 0.91
C MET A 97 -1.38 9.57 0.42
N LEU A 98 -0.21 9.53 -0.25
CA LEU A 98 0.38 10.69 -0.91
C LEU A 98 -0.38 10.99 -2.21
N PRO A 99 -0.62 12.27 -2.56
CA PRO A 99 -0.15 13.49 -1.89
C PRO A 99 -1.11 14.06 -0.82
N GLY A 100 -2.33 13.54 -0.68
CA GLY A 100 -3.38 14.15 0.16
C GLY A 100 -3.00 14.29 1.63
N ILE A 101 -2.36 13.27 2.19
CA ILE A 101 -1.94 13.26 3.61
C ILE A 101 -0.86 14.30 3.94
N LEU A 102 -0.15 14.84 2.94
CA LEU A 102 0.91 15.83 3.14
C LEU A 102 0.39 17.12 3.79
N SER A 103 -0.84 17.50 3.47
CA SER A 103 -1.52 18.68 4.02
C SER A 103 -1.89 18.52 5.51
N GLN A 104 -2.02 17.28 5.97
CA GLN A 104 -2.40 16.93 7.34
C GLN A 104 -1.18 16.59 8.20
N LEU A 105 -0.06 16.23 7.57
CA LEU A 105 1.21 15.98 8.23
C LEU A 105 1.81 17.31 8.72
N GLY A 106 2.07 17.37 10.02
CA GLY A 106 2.90 18.42 10.60
C GLY A 106 4.39 18.26 10.27
N PRO A 107 5.25 19.19 10.72
CA PRO A 107 6.71 19.11 10.51
C PRO A 107 7.32 17.81 11.05
N GLU A 108 6.74 17.27 12.12
CA GLU A 108 7.18 16.02 12.76
C GLU A 108 6.88 14.81 11.86
N GLY A 109 5.65 14.67 11.35
CA GLY A 109 5.29 13.61 10.40
C GLY A 109 6.04 13.68 9.06
N LEU A 110 6.35 14.89 8.58
CA LEU A 110 7.19 15.09 7.39
C LEU A 110 8.63 14.60 7.61
N SER A 111 9.19 14.81 8.81
CA SER A 111 10.53 14.34 9.14
C SER A 111 10.59 12.80 9.17
N GLN A 112 9.56 12.15 9.69
CA GLN A 112 9.42 10.70 9.69
C GLN A 112 9.29 10.16 8.27
N LEU A 113 8.43 10.80 7.44
CA LEU A 113 8.29 10.45 6.03
C LEU A 113 9.60 10.62 5.28
N LYS A 114 10.34 11.71 5.52
CA LYS A 114 11.66 11.92 4.91
C LYS A 114 12.65 10.85 5.34
N ARG A 115 12.64 10.43 6.61
CA ARG A 115 13.51 9.35 7.10
C ARG A 115 13.16 8.00 6.49
N LEU A 116 11.86 7.68 6.36
CA LEU A 116 11.37 6.48 5.68
C LEU A 116 11.72 6.50 4.19
N ALA A 117 11.46 7.61 3.50
CA ALA A 117 11.85 7.79 2.10
C ALA A 117 13.35 7.63 1.94
N SER A 118 14.16 8.26 2.82
CA SER A 118 15.62 8.15 2.79
C SER A 118 16.13 6.75 3.12
N SER A 119 15.37 5.91 3.83
CA SER A 119 15.73 4.49 4.04
C SER A 119 15.39 3.60 2.85
N VAL A 120 14.36 3.97 2.08
CA VAL A 120 13.96 3.27 0.85
C VAL A 120 14.78 3.73 -0.36
N THR A 121 15.20 5.01 -0.37
CA THR A 121 16.09 5.59 -1.38
C THR A 121 17.54 5.64 -0.92
N ALA A 122 17.87 5.13 0.27
CA ALA A 122 19.26 4.83 0.57
C ALA A 122 19.66 3.77 -0.45
N PRO A 123 20.61 4.05 -1.36
CA PRO A 123 21.35 2.93 -1.89
C PRO A 123 21.85 2.19 -0.64
N LYS A 124 21.69 0.86 -0.59
CA LYS A 124 22.66 0.08 0.18
C LYS A 124 24.02 0.73 -0.11
N PRO A 125 24.91 0.96 0.87
CA PRO A 125 26.31 0.96 0.50
C PRO A 125 26.45 -0.37 -0.25
N LEU A 126 26.51 -0.26 -1.58
CA LEU A 126 27.36 -1.13 -2.35
C LEU A 126 28.63 -1.07 -1.53
N ASP A 127 28.98 -2.16 -0.85
CA ASP A 127 30.39 -2.39 -0.60
C ASP A 127 31.04 -2.03 -1.95
N GLU A 128 31.85 -0.97 -1.94
CA GLU A 128 32.38 -0.30 -3.12
C GLU A 128 33.37 -1.20 -3.89
N ASP A 129 33.24 -2.53 -3.76
CA ASP A 129 34.21 -3.55 -4.18
C ASP A 129 33.60 -4.76 -4.92
N ASP A 130 32.31 -4.80 -5.27
CA ASP A 130 31.77 -5.87 -6.14
C ASP A 130 31.15 -5.34 -7.44
N GLU A 131 32.02 -5.25 -8.45
CA GLU A 131 31.76 -5.64 -9.84
C GLU A 131 30.53 -5.05 -10.54
N VAL A 132 30.50 -3.73 -10.73
CA VAL A 132 30.04 -3.20 -12.03
C VAL A 132 31.30 -3.02 -12.88
N PRO A 133 31.58 -3.89 -13.87
CA PRO A 133 32.64 -3.62 -14.81
C PRO A 133 32.41 -2.24 -15.41
N ASN A 134 33.44 -1.38 -15.37
CA ASN A 134 33.45 -0.14 -16.15
C ASN A 134 32.95 -0.50 -17.56
N LEU A 135 31.97 0.25 -18.09
CA LEU A 135 31.57 0.11 -19.49
C LEU A 135 32.79 0.43 -20.37
N VAL A 136 33.61 -0.58 -20.62
CA VAL A 136 34.70 -0.52 -21.59
C VAL A 136 34.03 -0.57 -22.94
N GLY A 137 33.94 0.60 -23.57
CA GLY A 137 33.40 0.75 -24.92
C GLY A 137 32.21 1.68 -24.92
N ASN A 138 32.41 2.87 -25.50
CA ASN A 138 31.31 3.67 -25.99
C ASN A 138 30.56 2.79 -27.02
N PHE A 139 29.42 2.19 -26.65
CA PHE A 139 28.57 1.38 -27.54
C PHE A 139 28.16 2.13 -28.82
N ASP A 140 28.33 3.45 -28.82
CA ASP A 140 28.15 4.36 -29.94
C ASP A 140 29.24 4.24 -31.05
N GLU A 141 30.37 3.58 -30.76
CA GLU A 141 31.42 3.30 -31.74
C GLU A 141 31.20 1.96 -32.46
N ALA A 142 30.71 0.94 -31.74
CA ALA A 142 30.30 -0.35 -32.33
C ALA A 142 29.10 -0.18 -33.29
N SER A 143 28.13 0.68 -32.94
CA SER A 143 26.97 0.98 -33.82
C SER A 143 27.37 1.74 -35.09
N LYS A 144 28.45 2.53 -35.04
CA LYS A 144 29.02 3.21 -36.22
C LYS A 144 29.91 2.31 -37.06
N GLN A 145 30.51 1.28 -36.48
CA GLN A 145 31.30 0.29 -37.23
C GLN A 145 30.41 -0.71 -37.97
N GLU A 146 29.33 -1.21 -37.35
CA GLU A 146 28.32 -2.03 -38.07
C GLU A 146 27.65 -1.23 -39.19
N ALA A 147 27.31 0.04 -38.98
CA ALA A 147 26.78 0.90 -40.06
C ALA A 147 27.77 1.11 -41.21
N LYS A 148 29.07 0.93 -40.99
CA LYS A 148 30.10 1.07 -42.02
C LYS A 148 30.36 -0.25 -42.74
N GLU A 149 30.32 -1.37 -42.02
CA GLU A 149 30.45 -2.72 -42.59
C GLU A 149 29.24 -3.10 -43.45
N VAL A 150 28.02 -2.75 -43.03
CA VAL A 150 26.79 -2.97 -43.84
C VAL A 150 26.82 -2.17 -45.16
N ILE A 151 27.40 -0.96 -45.16
CA ILE A 151 27.55 -0.15 -46.38
C ILE A 151 28.65 -0.69 -47.31
N THR A 152 29.64 -1.41 -46.79
CA THR A 152 30.68 -2.05 -47.62
C THR A 152 30.26 -3.42 -48.14
N GLU A 153 29.54 -4.22 -47.36
CA GLU A 153 29.06 -5.54 -47.79
C GLU A 153 27.92 -5.44 -48.82
N GLU A 154 26.97 -4.50 -48.67
CA GLU A 154 25.93 -4.26 -49.69
C GLU A 154 26.50 -3.73 -51.02
N LYS A 155 27.75 -3.24 -51.03
CA LYS A 155 28.37 -2.70 -52.25
C LYS A 155 29.17 -3.73 -53.03
N GLU A 156 29.54 -4.86 -52.41
CA GLU A 156 30.28 -5.94 -53.07
C GLU A 156 29.36 -7.02 -53.68
N GLU A 157 28.08 -7.09 -53.32
CA GLU A 157 27.16 -8.11 -53.88
C GLU A 157 26.47 -7.69 -55.21
N ILE A 158 26.66 -6.47 -55.73
CA ILE A 158 25.89 -5.94 -56.89
C ILE A 158 26.73 -5.77 -58.18
N ILE A 159 27.91 -6.39 -58.32
CA ILE A 159 28.74 -6.28 -59.54
C ILE A 159 28.92 -7.65 -60.21
N GLU A 160 27.94 -8.08 -61.04
CA GLU A 160 28.09 -8.43 -62.48
C GLU A 160 26.81 -9.05 -63.10
N PRO A 161 26.60 -9.00 -64.44
CA PRO A 161 25.37 -8.45 -65.03
C PRO A 161 24.58 -9.43 -65.92
N GLU A 162 23.27 -9.20 -66.14
CA GLU A 162 22.69 -9.30 -67.49
C GLU A 162 21.30 -8.64 -67.68
N LYS A 163 21.30 -7.61 -68.53
CA LYS A 163 20.36 -7.25 -69.61
C LYS A 163 18.83 -7.20 -69.40
N GLU A 164 18.34 -5.97 -69.66
CA GLU A 164 17.29 -5.63 -70.65
C GLU A 164 15.81 -5.79 -70.20
N LYS A 165 15.14 -4.67 -69.88
CA LYS A 165 14.32 -3.86 -70.83
C LYS A 165 13.57 -2.71 -70.13
N VAL A 166 13.51 -1.57 -70.81
CA VAL A 166 12.92 -0.25 -70.46
C VAL A 166 11.47 -0.19 -71.01
N PRO A 167 10.64 0.86 -70.81
CA PRO A 167 10.08 1.56 -69.63
C PRO A 167 8.51 1.55 -69.63
N GLU A 168 7.84 2.24 -68.69
CA GLU A 168 6.92 3.38 -68.97
C GLU A 168 6.17 3.86 -67.70
N THR A 169 6.35 5.14 -67.38
CA THR A 169 5.49 5.99 -66.53
C THR A 169 4.22 6.42 -67.30
N PRO A 170 3.15 6.84 -66.60
CA PRO A 170 2.91 8.29 -66.61
C PRO A 170 2.37 8.89 -65.29
N GLU A 171 2.70 10.17 -65.15
CA GLU A 171 2.18 11.23 -64.27
C GLU A 171 0.66 11.45 -64.50
N THR A 172 -0.16 12.06 -63.62
CA THR A 172 -0.22 13.50 -63.32
C THR A 172 -1.42 13.82 -62.40
N GLU A 173 -1.29 14.94 -61.68
CA GLU A 173 -2.28 15.64 -60.84
C GLU A 173 -3.49 16.20 -61.62
N THR A 174 -4.58 16.58 -60.92
CA THR A 174 -5.20 17.93 -61.03
C THR A 174 -6.34 18.18 -60.02
N LYS A 175 -6.32 19.39 -59.46
CA LYS A 175 -7.34 20.10 -58.65
C LYS A 175 -8.66 20.32 -59.40
N ALA A 176 -9.78 20.40 -58.66
CA ALA A 176 -10.80 21.44 -58.86
C ALA A 176 -11.69 21.62 -57.62
N ALA A 177 -11.98 22.89 -57.30
CA ALA A 177 -12.86 23.36 -56.24
C ALA A 177 -14.30 23.55 -56.74
N GLU A 178 -15.30 23.39 -55.88
CA GLU A 178 -16.56 24.12 -56.04
C GLU A 178 -17.20 24.47 -54.67
N LYS A 179 -17.94 25.57 -54.70
CA LYS A 179 -18.34 26.53 -53.67
C LYS A 179 -19.86 26.67 -53.76
N LYS A 180 -20.57 26.85 -52.64
CA LYS A 180 -21.86 27.61 -52.43
C LYS A 180 -22.49 27.11 -51.11
N SER A 181 -22.60 27.89 -50.04
CA SER A 181 -23.46 29.07 -49.77
C SER A 181 -24.97 28.77 -49.77
N ASP A 182 -25.53 28.50 -48.59
CA ASP A 182 -26.51 29.32 -47.86
C ASP A 182 -26.53 28.87 -46.39
#